data_AF-A0A1V9ZCW9-F1
#
_entry.id   AF-A0A1V9ZCW9-F1
#
_cell.length_a   1.000
_cell.length_b   1.000
_cell.length_c   1.000
_cell.angle_alpha   90.00
_cell.angle_beta   90.00
_cell.angle_gamma   90.00
#
_symmetry.space_group_name_H-M   'P 1'
#
loop_
_entity.id
_entity.type
_entity.pdbx_description
1 polymer ?
#
loop_
_entity_poly.entity_id
_entity_poly.type
_entity_poly.pdbx_seq_one_letter_code
_entity_poly.pdbx_strand_id
1 'polypeptide(L)'
;MLKQWDEATRQQRKVLLNQFLVQYSPYSTAVIDLDSNLGASKTLYLSRILSWLRLSCADGFGLSEHICAIGIFLDASHTLLQDFIDMDGVGILNYILSFPSHITQDNDCIAVVRILQHVGRAGRMYKEYMSSYSTELTIIKCCIAKGHKACDSELWLACRSFLIEQCTGNPNSIKTTYSALIFLIDRHNDYIKCMGSQILRELISKSSPCFDQRFYELQLSDAISVAMTLLNHLNYRVQYEALELIHIILESQPLHARNLCGSIRFLCQIIALMATFVLYFEVTAFLLYCLIHLEHNISKHAEELVEVECFVHLKSPVMRICRCLDSIMCECSNMADIAIRCGAIDNLIYIILASNDGSLKWHAAWFTLILMAGKATDEDAYPAIASICAHDSEFIREYLAPKANDIMSPVAEEYDFTDCMELLMGDALHQKKIWRNLHQLGWPIVKHGDEEAEGGIWDQELKEIEFQVDEAIANVSHNAMFDDHSTNDSDSNESSTHDDLYYIQKLHEHFHHYRFKAT
;
A
#
# COMPACT_ATOMS: atom_id res chain seq x y z
N MET A 1 43.81 4.86 26.48
CA MET A 1 42.40 5.15 26.12
C MET A 1 41.61 5.73 27.29
N LEU A 2 41.25 4.97 28.34
CA LEU A 2 40.38 5.48 29.44
C LEU A 2 40.93 6.75 30.13
N LYS A 3 42.22 6.76 30.52
CA LYS A 3 42.87 7.95 31.10
C LYS A 3 42.81 9.16 30.16
N GLN A 4 43.05 8.95 28.87
CA GLN A 4 42.98 10.00 27.85
C GLN A 4 41.56 10.54 27.71
N TRP A 5 40.53 9.69 27.82
CA TRP A 5 39.14 10.11 27.80
C TRP A 5 38.77 10.98 29.01
N ASP A 6 39.17 10.53 30.20
CA ASP A 6 38.85 11.20 31.46
C ASP A 6 39.51 12.59 31.52
N GLU A 7 40.76 12.72 31.04
CA GLU A 7 41.52 13.98 30.97
C GLU A 7 41.17 14.86 29.76
N ALA A 8 40.43 14.33 28.77
CA ALA A 8 40.14 15.04 27.52
C ALA A 8 39.09 16.14 27.67
N THR A 9 39.33 17.25 26.98
CA THR A 9 38.33 18.27 26.66
C THR A 9 37.23 17.72 25.74
N ARG A 10 36.11 18.44 25.63
CA ARG A 10 35.00 18.10 24.74
C ARG A 10 35.43 17.80 23.30
N GLN A 11 36.29 18.66 22.74
CA GLN A 11 36.82 18.51 21.39
C GLN A 11 37.72 17.28 21.27
N GLN A 12 38.59 17.05 22.26
CA GLN A 12 39.46 15.88 22.27
C GLN A 12 38.67 14.57 22.37
N ARG A 13 37.58 14.52 23.16
CA ARG A 13 36.71 13.34 23.21
C ARG A 13 36.05 13.05 21.86
N LYS A 14 35.60 14.08 21.13
CA LYS A 14 35.11 13.93 19.76
C LYS A 14 36.18 13.36 18.82
N VAL A 15 37.43 13.81 18.94
CA VAL A 15 38.55 13.26 18.16
C VAL A 15 38.82 11.79 18.52
N LEU A 16 38.79 11.44 19.81
CA LEU A 16 38.94 10.05 20.27
C LEU A 16 37.82 9.15 19.73
N LEU A 17 36.57 9.63 19.74
CA LEU A 17 35.45 8.89 19.13
C LEU A 17 35.67 8.69 17.63
N ASN A 18 36.05 9.73 16.90
CA ASN A 18 36.32 9.60 15.46
C ASN A 18 37.43 8.57 15.16
N GLN A 19 38.50 8.56 15.96
CA GLN A 19 39.56 7.54 15.85
C GLN A 19 39.03 6.14 16.13
N PHE A 20 38.18 5.98 17.15
CA PHE A 20 37.51 4.72 17.45
C PHE A 20 36.64 4.24 16.28
N LEU A 21 35.82 5.13 15.70
CA LEU A 21 34.96 4.80 14.56
C LEU A 21 35.75 4.37 13.33
N VAL A 22 36.87 5.04 13.05
CA VAL A 22 37.77 4.66 11.94
C VAL A 22 38.38 3.28 12.18
N GLN A 23 38.80 3.00 13.42
CA GLN A 23 39.43 1.73 13.78
C GLN A 23 38.47 0.54 13.68
N TYR A 24 37.20 0.73 14.09
CA TYR A 24 36.21 -0.35 14.19
C TYR A 24 35.06 -0.22 13.18
N SER A 25 35.28 0.51 12.08
CA SER A 25 34.29 0.65 11.02
C SER A 25 33.96 -0.71 10.39
N PRO A 26 32.69 -0.99 10.02
CA PRO A 26 32.32 -2.23 9.31
C PRO A 26 32.96 -2.38 7.93
N TYR A 27 33.54 -1.31 7.38
CA TYR A 27 34.33 -1.34 6.14
C TYR A 27 35.82 -1.68 6.36
N SER A 28 36.23 -1.80 7.63
CA SER A 28 37.54 -2.32 7.98
C SER A 28 37.56 -3.82 7.71
N THR A 29 38.59 -4.32 7.01
CA THR A 29 38.75 -5.75 6.66
C THR A 29 38.98 -6.67 7.87
N ALA A 30 38.96 -6.13 9.09
CA ALA A 30 39.15 -6.87 10.33
C ALA A 30 37.80 -7.13 11.02
N VAL A 31 37.60 -8.37 11.50
CA VAL A 31 36.50 -8.69 12.42
C VAL A 31 36.59 -7.74 13.63
N ILE A 32 35.47 -7.12 14.02
CA ILE A 32 35.40 -6.23 15.17
C ILE A 32 35.63 -7.07 16.44
N ASP A 33 36.88 -7.15 16.88
CA ASP A 33 37.25 -7.81 18.13
C ASP A 33 37.59 -6.76 19.19
N LEU A 34 36.55 -6.30 19.89
CA LEU A 34 36.72 -5.39 21.02
C LEU A 34 37.35 -6.10 22.22
N ASP A 35 37.26 -7.43 22.30
CA ASP A 35 37.77 -8.20 23.43
C ASP A 35 39.29 -8.25 23.43
N SER A 36 39.91 -8.50 22.28
CA SER A 36 41.38 -8.45 22.20
C SER A 36 41.95 -7.04 22.38
N ASN A 37 41.25 -6.01 21.90
CA ASN A 37 41.77 -4.64 21.91
C ASN A 37 41.50 -3.87 23.21
N LEU A 38 40.34 -4.09 23.84
CA LEU A 38 39.92 -3.36 25.05
C LEU A 38 39.86 -4.26 26.28
N GLY A 39 39.75 -5.58 26.10
CA GLY A 39 39.64 -6.55 27.20
C GLY A 39 38.58 -6.14 28.22
N ALA A 40 38.92 -6.24 29.51
CA ALA A 40 38.04 -5.85 30.61
C ALA A 40 37.67 -4.34 30.64
N SER A 41 38.33 -3.49 29.85
CA SER A 41 38.05 -2.04 29.82
C SER A 41 36.87 -1.66 28.92
N LYS A 42 36.33 -2.60 28.12
CA LYS A 42 35.23 -2.33 27.17
C LYS A 42 33.99 -1.75 27.85
N THR A 43 33.51 -2.38 28.93
CA THR A 43 32.33 -1.93 29.68
C THR A 43 32.55 -0.54 30.31
N LEU A 44 33.75 -0.30 30.87
CA LEU A 44 34.12 1.00 31.43
C LEU A 44 34.13 2.10 30.38
N TYR A 45 34.54 1.77 29.15
CA TYR A 45 34.57 2.74 28.06
C TYR A 45 33.16 3.04 27.54
N LEU A 46 32.34 2.00 27.34
CA LEU A 46 30.91 2.15 27.03
C LEU A 46 30.19 3.03 28.07
N SER A 47 30.42 2.79 29.36
CA SER A 47 29.86 3.59 30.45
C SER A 47 30.20 5.08 30.35
N ARG A 48 31.43 5.41 29.97
CA ARG A 48 31.89 6.79 29.80
C ARG A 48 31.27 7.47 28.59
N ILE A 49 31.09 6.73 27.49
CA ILE A 49 30.39 7.20 26.29
C ILE A 49 28.93 7.51 26.62
N LEU A 50 28.22 6.59 27.28
CA LEU A 50 26.83 6.79 27.71
C LEU A 50 26.68 7.96 28.68
N SER A 51 27.58 8.08 29.65
CA SER A 51 27.57 9.19 30.61
C SER A 51 27.79 10.54 29.94
N TRP A 52 28.70 10.62 28.97
CA TRP A 52 28.96 11.87 28.26
C TRP A 52 27.79 12.25 27.34
N LEU A 53 27.18 11.26 26.68
CA LEU A 53 25.96 11.44 25.88
C LEU A 53 24.82 12.05 26.70
N ARG A 54 24.58 11.51 27.90
CA ARG A 54 23.56 11.98 28.84
C ARG A 54 23.80 13.41 29.34
N LEU A 55 25.05 13.78 29.61
CA LEU A 55 25.38 15.04 30.29
C LEU A 55 25.72 16.20 29.35
N SER A 56 26.09 15.92 28.09
CA SER A 56 26.84 16.90 27.30
C SER A 56 26.52 16.92 25.81
N CYS A 57 25.54 16.16 25.32
CA CYS A 57 25.20 16.16 23.89
C CYS A 57 23.87 16.86 23.57
N ALA A 58 23.28 17.56 24.53
CA ALA A 58 21.99 18.25 24.35
C ALA A 58 22.01 19.38 23.32
N ASP A 59 23.19 19.86 22.90
CA ASP A 59 23.39 20.83 21.81
C ASP A 59 23.84 20.17 20.49
N GLY A 60 23.85 18.83 20.43
CA GLY A 60 24.19 18.04 19.25
C GLY A 60 25.70 17.83 19.02
N PHE A 61 26.58 18.43 19.83
CA PHE A 61 28.01 18.31 19.58
C PHE A 61 28.51 16.87 19.79
N GLY A 62 29.07 16.29 18.72
CA GLY A 62 29.63 14.94 18.75
C GLY A 62 28.59 13.83 18.80
N LEU A 63 27.31 14.16 18.63
CA LEU A 63 26.19 13.23 18.84
C LEU A 63 26.28 12.01 17.91
N SER A 64 26.47 12.24 16.61
CA SER A 64 26.59 11.18 15.60
C SER A 64 27.71 10.21 15.97
N GLU A 65 28.86 10.73 16.42
CA GLU A 65 29.98 9.88 16.78
C GLU A 65 29.70 8.97 17.99
N HIS A 66 28.94 9.46 18.96
CA HIS A 66 28.53 8.63 20.10
C HIS A 66 27.57 7.53 19.69
N ILE A 67 26.55 7.87 18.89
CA ILE A 67 25.54 6.92 18.46
C ILE A 67 26.22 5.79 17.67
N CYS A 68 27.09 6.14 16.73
CA CYS A 68 27.87 5.15 15.97
C CYS A 68 28.76 4.30 16.89
N ALA A 69 29.41 4.90 17.89
CA ALA A 69 30.27 4.14 18.81
C ALA A 69 29.45 3.14 19.63
N ILE A 70 28.25 3.52 20.11
CA ILE A 70 27.34 2.60 20.82
C ILE A 70 26.94 1.42 19.92
N GLY A 71 26.61 1.68 18.65
CA GLY A 71 26.33 0.63 17.67
C GLY A 71 27.45 -0.40 17.59
N ILE A 72 28.69 0.06 17.43
CA ILE A 72 29.89 -0.82 17.39
C ILE A 72 30.02 -1.67 18.66
N PHE A 73 29.81 -1.09 19.85
CA PHE A 73 29.87 -1.85 21.10
C PHE A 73 28.85 -2.98 21.15
N LEU A 74 27.62 -2.71 20.72
CA LEU A 74 26.52 -3.66 20.80
C LEU A 74 26.57 -4.72 19.69
N ASP A 75 27.12 -4.37 18.52
CA ASP A 75 27.34 -5.32 17.41
C ASP A 75 28.49 -6.28 17.72
N ALA A 76 29.53 -5.81 18.41
CA ALA A 76 30.74 -6.61 18.66
C ALA A 76 30.58 -7.67 19.75
N SER A 77 29.67 -7.49 20.72
CA SER A 77 29.64 -8.33 21.91
C SER A 77 28.27 -8.36 22.58
N HIS A 78 27.55 -9.48 22.46
CA HIS A 78 26.29 -9.70 23.16
C HIS A 78 26.38 -9.52 24.68
N THR A 79 27.54 -9.77 25.30
CA THR A 79 27.72 -9.57 26.75
C THR A 79 27.57 -8.11 27.18
N LEU A 80 27.83 -7.16 26.27
CA LEU A 80 27.71 -5.72 26.56
C LEU A 80 26.27 -5.23 26.51
N LEU A 81 25.35 -6.02 25.94
CA LEU A 81 23.95 -5.66 25.91
C LEU A 81 23.38 -5.54 27.32
N GLN A 82 23.69 -6.48 28.22
CA GLN A 82 23.21 -6.41 29.59
C GLN A 82 23.79 -5.20 30.33
N ASP A 83 25.10 -4.97 30.19
CA ASP A 83 25.76 -3.79 30.76
C ASP A 83 25.10 -2.48 30.26
N PHE A 84 24.79 -2.40 28.97
CA PHE A 84 24.10 -1.27 28.36
C PHE A 84 22.71 -1.04 28.97
N ILE A 85 21.94 -2.10 29.20
CA ILE A 85 20.62 -2.03 29.84
C ILE A 85 20.74 -1.58 31.29
N ASP A 86 21.68 -2.14 32.05
CA ASP A 86 21.91 -1.80 33.46
C ASP A 86 22.34 -0.33 33.64
N MET A 87 22.99 0.24 32.62
CA MET A 87 23.37 1.66 32.55
C MET A 87 22.26 2.58 32.00
N ASP A 88 21.01 2.10 31.91
CA ASP A 88 19.85 2.85 31.37
C ASP A 88 20.05 3.31 29.92
N GLY A 89 20.74 2.48 29.11
CA GLY A 89 21.06 2.80 27.73
C GLY A 89 19.83 3.08 26.86
N VAL A 90 18.74 2.35 27.05
CA VAL A 90 17.46 2.59 26.34
C VAL A 90 16.88 3.96 26.71
N GLY A 91 16.89 4.32 28.00
CA GLY A 91 16.44 5.64 28.46
C GLY A 91 17.26 6.77 27.83
N ILE A 92 18.58 6.60 27.72
CA ILE A 92 19.47 7.56 27.05
C ILE A 92 19.14 7.68 25.55
N LEU A 93 18.90 6.57 24.85
CA LEU A 93 18.53 6.60 23.44
C LEU A 93 17.16 7.29 23.22
N ASN A 94 16.17 7.02 24.08
CA ASN A 94 14.88 7.72 24.04
C ASN A 94 15.00 9.21 24.31
N TYR A 95 15.90 9.60 25.22
CA TYR A 95 16.19 11.01 25.50
C TYR A 95 16.75 11.73 24.26
N ILE A 96 17.65 11.09 23.50
CA ILE A 96 18.20 11.64 22.26
C ILE A 96 17.11 11.83 21.19
N LEU A 97 16.24 10.83 21.01
CA LEU A 97 15.11 10.93 20.07
C LEU A 97 14.14 12.06 20.42
N SER A 98 14.15 12.51 21.69
CA SER A 98 13.33 13.61 22.19
C SER A 98 14.00 14.99 22.07
N PHE A 99 15.22 15.08 21.54
CA PHE A 99 15.87 16.37 21.30
C PHE A 99 15.10 17.21 20.27
N PRO A 100 15.17 18.55 20.35
CA PRO A 100 14.65 19.42 19.31
C PRO A 100 15.16 19.04 17.92
N SER A 101 14.28 19.17 16.91
CA SER A 101 14.54 18.67 15.55
C SER A 101 15.77 19.28 14.87
N HIS A 102 16.19 20.50 15.27
CA HIS A 102 17.39 21.17 14.75
C HIS A 102 18.71 20.64 15.32
N ILE A 103 18.65 19.84 16.40
CA ILE A 103 19.83 19.30 17.10
C ILE A 103 20.23 17.95 16.52
N THR A 104 19.25 17.10 16.25
CA THR A 104 19.46 15.76 15.68
C THR A 104 19.31 15.80 14.17
N GLN A 105 20.11 15.04 13.43
CA GLN A 105 19.86 14.78 12.01
C GLN A 105 19.01 13.52 11.85
N ASP A 106 18.38 13.32 10.68
CA ASP A 106 17.62 12.10 10.40
C ASP A 106 18.50 10.86 10.52
N ASN A 107 19.74 10.93 10.04
CA ASN A 107 20.72 9.85 10.16
C ASN A 107 21.02 9.47 11.61
N ASP A 108 21.05 10.44 12.53
CA ASP A 108 21.23 10.18 13.95
C ASP A 108 20.03 9.40 14.51
N CYS A 109 18.82 9.86 14.18
CA CYS A 109 17.57 9.21 14.61
C CYS A 109 17.47 7.79 14.04
N ILE A 110 17.79 7.58 12.76
CA ILE A 110 17.81 6.27 12.11
C ILE A 110 18.82 5.35 12.79
N ALA A 111 20.03 5.84 13.10
CA ALA A 111 21.04 5.05 13.79
C ALA A 111 20.58 4.65 15.20
N VAL A 112 19.93 5.55 15.95
CA VAL A 112 19.31 5.21 17.24
C VAL A 112 18.22 4.15 17.10
N VAL A 113 17.32 4.29 16.11
CA VAL A 113 16.27 3.29 15.86
C VAL A 113 16.88 1.93 15.54
N ARG A 114 17.93 1.86 14.72
CA ARG A 114 18.64 0.61 14.41
C ARG A 114 19.27 -0.05 15.64
N ILE A 115 19.85 0.75 16.55
CA ILE A 115 20.36 0.23 17.83
C ILE A 115 19.22 -0.35 18.67
N LEU A 116 18.07 0.35 18.75
CA LEU A 116 16.91 -0.15 19.48
C LEU A 116 16.33 -1.43 18.85
N GLN A 117 16.34 -1.56 17.52
CA GLN A 117 15.97 -2.80 16.84
C GLN A 117 16.93 -3.94 17.22
N HIS A 118 18.24 -3.69 17.25
CA HIS A 118 19.23 -4.68 17.69
C HIS A 118 18.97 -5.16 19.12
N VAL A 119 18.69 -4.22 20.04
CA VAL A 119 18.30 -4.53 21.43
C VAL A 119 17.03 -5.41 21.45
N GLY A 120 15.99 -5.05 20.70
CA GLY A 120 14.74 -5.81 20.63
C GLY A 120 14.90 -7.22 20.03
N ARG A 121 15.78 -7.37 19.04
CA ARG A 121 16.07 -8.67 18.40
C ARG A 121 16.83 -9.62 19.31
N ALA A 122 17.53 -9.13 20.33
CA ALA A 122 18.22 -9.96 21.30
C ALA A 122 17.26 -10.77 22.21
N GLY A 123 15.97 -10.41 22.27
CA GLY A 123 14.96 -11.25 22.92
C GLY A 123 13.75 -10.50 23.43
N ARG A 124 12.70 -11.27 23.75
CA ARG A 124 11.41 -10.74 24.25
C ARG A 124 11.55 -9.85 25.48
N MET A 125 12.38 -10.24 26.45
CA MET A 125 12.59 -9.46 27.68
C MET A 125 13.07 -8.03 27.38
N TYR A 126 13.91 -7.86 26.36
CA TYR A 126 14.39 -6.53 25.94
C TYR A 126 13.31 -5.73 25.21
N LYS A 127 12.46 -6.38 24.40
CA LYS A 127 11.27 -5.73 23.82
C LYS A 127 10.34 -5.20 24.91
N GLU A 128 10.02 -6.02 25.90
CA GLU A 128 9.17 -5.66 27.03
C GLU A 128 9.78 -4.52 27.86
N TYR A 129 11.10 -4.57 28.09
CA TYR A 129 11.83 -3.47 28.73
C TYR A 129 11.70 -2.17 27.93
N MET A 130 11.93 -2.18 26.61
CA MET A 130 11.76 -0.99 25.76
C MET A 130 10.32 -0.45 25.79
N SER A 131 9.31 -1.33 25.77
CA SER A 131 7.90 -0.93 25.87
C SER A 131 7.60 -0.24 27.21
N SER A 132 8.26 -0.63 28.31
CA SER A 132 8.11 0.05 29.61
C SER A 132 8.56 1.52 29.58
N TYR A 133 9.47 1.89 28.66
CA TYR A 133 9.88 3.27 28.41
C TYR A 133 9.05 3.99 27.33
N SER A 134 8.00 3.37 26.80
CA SER A 134 7.22 3.92 25.67
C SER A 134 8.10 4.27 24.47
N THR A 135 9.07 3.40 24.16
CA THR A 135 10.04 3.59 23.07
C THR A 135 9.35 3.76 21.71
N GLU A 136 8.28 2.98 21.48
CA GLU A 136 7.43 3.04 20.29
C GLU A 136 6.87 4.45 20.08
N LEU A 137 6.26 5.02 21.11
CA LEU A 137 5.68 6.36 21.08
C LEU A 137 6.75 7.45 20.91
N THR A 138 7.92 7.25 21.51
CA THR A 138 9.06 8.18 21.41
C THR A 138 9.57 8.26 19.97
N ILE A 139 9.74 7.12 19.30
CA ILE A 139 10.15 7.07 17.90
C ILE A 139 9.12 7.74 16.99
N ILE A 140 7.82 7.46 17.20
CA ILE A 140 6.75 8.11 16.42
C ILE A 140 6.79 9.63 16.58
N LYS A 141 6.91 10.12 17.81
CA LYS A 141 7.00 11.56 18.09
C LYS A 141 8.24 12.19 17.46
N CYS A 142 9.37 11.49 17.45
CA CYS A 142 10.59 11.92 16.78
C CYS A 142 10.36 12.11 15.28
N CYS A 143 9.76 11.12 14.61
CA CYS A 143 9.46 11.18 13.17
C CYS A 143 8.51 12.34 12.85
N ILE A 144 7.46 12.55 13.66
CA ILE A 144 6.53 13.67 13.51
C ILE A 144 7.25 15.00 13.67
N ALA A 145 8.14 15.13 14.67
CA ALA A 145 8.88 16.36 14.93
C ALA A 145 9.86 16.74 13.80
N LYS A 146 10.31 15.77 12.98
CA LYS A 146 11.08 16.04 11.76
C LYS A 146 10.26 16.70 10.65
N GLY A 147 8.93 16.56 10.68
CA GLY A 147 8.04 17.31 9.79
C GLY A 147 8.04 16.85 8.34
N HIS A 148 8.52 15.63 8.06
CA HIS A 148 8.39 15.03 6.73
C HIS A 148 6.93 14.92 6.31
N LYS A 149 6.60 15.35 5.08
CA LYS A 149 5.21 15.40 4.60
C LYS A 149 4.64 14.01 4.34
N ALA A 150 5.45 13.14 3.75
CA ALA A 150 5.10 11.76 3.42
C ALA A 150 5.94 10.77 4.26
N CYS A 151 5.52 9.52 4.26
CA CYS A 151 6.15 8.45 5.04
C CYS A 151 7.12 7.57 4.22
N ASP A 152 7.70 8.15 3.17
CA ASP A 152 8.66 7.54 2.25
C ASP A 152 10.13 7.79 2.66
N SER A 153 10.37 8.72 3.59
CA SER A 153 11.73 8.99 4.09
C SER A 153 12.31 7.78 4.83
N GLU A 154 13.64 7.62 4.78
CA GLU A 154 14.34 6.52 5.45
C GLU A 154 14.03 6.44 6.95
N LEU A 155 13.79 7.58 7.60
CA LEU A 155 13.40 7.62 9.01
C LEU A 155 12.02 7.01 9.25
N TRP A 156 11.04 7.33 8.40
CA TRP A 156 9.71 6.72 8.49
C TRP A 156 9.74 5.22 8.17
N LEU A 157 10.56 4.79 7.22
CA LEU A 157 10.78 3.37 6.92
C LEU A 157 11.42 2.64 8.11
N ALA A 158 12.41 3.25 8.77
CA ALA A 158 13.01 2.71 9.98
C ALA A 158 12.00 2.63 11.14
N CYS A 159 11.15 3.66 11.31
CA CYS A 159 10.07 3.67 12.29
C CYS A 159 9.08 2.52 12.04
N ARG A 160 8.62 2.36 10.78
CA ARG A 160 7.72 1.28 10.39
C ARG A 160 8.30 -0.09 10.72
N SER A 161 9.55 -0.35 10.29
CA SER A 161 10.25 -1.60 10.55
C SER A 161 10.40 -1.88 12.04
N PHE A 162 10.77 -0.86 12.84
CA PHE A 162 10.84 -0.98 14.29
C PHE A 162 9.47 -1.34 14.90
N LEU A 163 8.39 -0.64 14.53
CA LEU A 163 7.07 -0.85 15.10
C LEU A 163 6.55 -2.27 14.83
N ILE A 164 6.71 -2.78 13.60
CA ILE A 164 6.33 -4.15 13.24
C ILE A 164 7.10 -5.14 14.11
N GLU A 165 8.43 -5.05 14.12
CA GLU A 165 9.26 -5.94 14.91
C GLU A 165 8.92 -5.89 16.39
N GLN A 166 8.64 -4.70 16.91
CA GLN A 166 8.35 -4.49 18.33
C GLN A 166 6.96 -4.99 18.74
N CYS A 167 6.01 -5.01 17.81
CA CYS A 167 4.69 -5.62 18.01
C CYS A 167 4.75 -7.15 17.90
N THR A 168 5.57 -7.70 17.00
CA THR A 168 5.67 -9.16 16.78
C THR A 168 6.43 -9.85 17.92
N GLY A 169 5.79 -10.84 18.56
CA GLY A 169 6.42 -11.66 19.60
C GLY A 169 6.61 -10.97 20.96
N ASN A 170 5.86 -9.88 21.21
CA ASN A 170 5.89 -9.08 22.45
C ASN A 170 4.52 -9.09 23.19
N PRO A 171 4.04 -10.27 23.64
CA PRO A 171 2.66 -10.43 24.09
C PRO A 171 2.30 -9.68 25.38
N ASN A 172 3.28 -9.41 26.26
CA ASN A 172 3.02 -8.70 27.52
C ASN A 172 2.88 -7.18 27.32
N SER A 173 3.34 -6.67 26.17
CA SER A 173 3.31 -5.25 25.85
C SER A 173 2.27 -4.87 24.80
N ILE A 174 1.40 -5.80 24.38
CA ILE A 174 0.40 -5.58 23.31
C ILE A 174 -0.40 -4.29 23.54
N LYS A 175 -0.83 -4.02 24.77
CA LYS A 175 -1.59 -2.79 25.07
C LYS A 175 -0.76 -1.52 24.81
N THR A 176 0.51 -1.53 25.18
CA THR A 176 1.42 -0.40 25.01
C THR A 176 1.75 -0.19 23.54
N THR A 177 2.12 -1.26 22.84
CA THR A 177 2.45 -1.20 21.42
C THR A 177 1.22 -0.82 20.58
N TYR A 178 0.05 -1.37 20.90
CA TYR A 178 -1.20 -0.97 20.26
C TYR A 178 -1.56 0.49 20.52
N SER A 179 -1.41 0.98 21.75
CA SER A 179 -1.64 2.40 22.07
C SER A 179 -0.74 3.33 21.25
N ALA A 180 0.51 2.92 20.97
CA ALA A 180 1.41 3.65 20.10
C ALA A 180 0.95 3.63 18.62
N LEU A 181 0.43 2.49 18.14
CA LEU A 181 -0.18 2.40 16.81
C LEU A 181 -1.44 3.28 16.68
N ILE A 182 -2.31 3.28 17.69
CA ILE A 182 -3.48 4.17 17.72
C ILE A 182 -3.05 5.63 17.70
N PHE A 183 -2.03 6.00 18.49
CA PHE A 183 -1.49 7.36 18.45
C PHE A 183 -1.04 7.77 17.03
N LEU A 184 -0.41 6.85 16.28
CA LEU A 184 -0.02 7.05 14.88
C LEU A 184 -1.24 7.25 13.96
N ILE A 185 -2.27 6.41 14.11
CA ILE A 185 -3.50 6.44 13.31
C ILE A 185 -4.35 7.70 13.62
N ASP A 186 -4.28 8.21 14.85
CA ASP A 186 -5.01 9.40 15.28
C ASP A 186 -4.34 10.72 14.82
N ARG A 187 -3.23 10.67 14.07
CA ARG A 187 -2.57 11.90 13.57
C ARG A 187 -3.34 12.52 12.43
N HIS A 188 -3.28 13.85 12.31
CA HIS A 188 -3.98 14.60 11.26
C HIS A 188 -3.40 14.41 9.85
N ASN A 189 -2.17 13.89 9.73
CA ASN A 189 -1.54 13.65 8.44
C ASN A 189 -1.98 12.30 7.87
N ASP A 190 -2.58 12.33 6.69
CA ASP A 190 -3.15 11.16 6.02
C ASP A 190 -2.12 10.06 5.73
N TYR A 191 -0.89 10.41 5.33
CA TYR A 191 0.17 9.42 5.10
C TYR A 191 0.53 8.65 6.38
N ILE A 192 0.53 9.35 7.51
CA ILE A 192 0.81 8.75 8.83
C ILE A 192 -0.35 7.81 9.24
N LYS A 193 -1.61 8.22 9.00
CA LYS A 193 -2.78 7.36 9.22
C LYS A 193 -2.69 6.07 8.41
N CYS A 194 -2.38 6.21 7.12
CA CYS A 194 -2.22 5.08 6.20
C CYS A 194 -1.13 4.13 6.68
N MET A 195 0.05 4.64 7.04
CA MET A 195 1.15 3.81 7.58
C MET A 195 0.72 3.04 8.84
N GLY A 196 0.01 3.68 9.78
CA GLY A 196 -0.49 3.01 10.97
C GLY A 196 -1.48 1.89 10.66
N SER A 197 -2.42 2.13 9.73
CA SER A 197 -3.36 1.10 9.27
C SER A 197 -2.63 -0.07 8.58
N GLN A 198 -1.63 0.22 7.75
CA GLN A 198 -0.81 -0.81 7.08
C GLN A 198 -0.06 -1.69 8.07
N ILE A 199 0.56 -1.10 9.10
CA ILE A 199 1.22 -1.87 10.17
C ILE A 199 0.21 -2.73 10.91
N LEU A 200 -0.96 -2.18 11.25
CA LEU A 200 -2.03 -2.94 11.89
C LEU A 200 -2.44 -4.15 11.04
N ARG A 201 -2.64 -3.96 9.72
CA ARG A 201 -2.94 -5.06 8.79
C ARG A 201 -1.87 -6.15 8.78
N GLU A 202 -0.59 -5.77 8.75
CA GLU A 202 0.50 -6.74 8.79
C GLU A 202 0.51 -7.59 10.06
N LEU A 203 0.02 -7.06 11.18
CA LEU A 203 -0.05 -7.78 12.45
C LEU A 203 -1.27 -8.70 12.57
N ILE A 204 -2.36 -8.40 11.85
CA ILE A 204 -3.63 -9.15 11.94
C ILE A 204 -3.90 -10.07 10.74
N SER A 205 -3.22 -9.86 9.60
CA SER A 205 -3.39 -10.68 8.41
C SER A 205 -2.72 -12.05 8.56
N LYS A 206 -3.48 -13.14 8.45
CA LYS A 206 -2.94 -14.52 8.52
C LYS A 206 -1.92 -14.85 7.44
N SER A 207 -1.98 -14.16 6.29
CA SER A 207 -0.98 -14.31 5.21
C SER A 207 0.30 -13.54 5.47
N SER A 208 0.32 -12.63 6.44
CA SER A 208 1.51 -11.85 6.78
C SER A 208 2.51 -12.69 7.57
N PRO A 209 3.82 -12.59 7.29
CA PRO A 209 4.86 -13.21 8.11
C PRO A 209 4.93 -12.60 9.52
N CYS A 210 4.30 -11.44 9.73
CA CYS A 210 4.26 -10.71 11.00
C CYS A 210 2.99 -10.99 11.81
N PHE A 211 2.12 -11.90 11.34
CA PHE A 211 0.89 -12.28 12.03
C PHE A 211 1.16 -12.73 13.47
N ASP A 212 0.44 -12.12 14.41
CA ASP A 212 0.46 -12.53 15.81
C ASP A 212 -0.96 -12.86 16.26
N GLN A 213 -1.23 -14.15 16.48
CA GLN A 213 -2.56 -14.64 16.85
C GLN A 213 -3.09 -13.98 18.14
N ARG A 214 -2.22 -13.74 19.13
CA ARG A 214 -2.64 -13.15 20.40
C ARG A 214 -2.92 -11.66 20.25
N PHE A 215 -2.14 -10.97 19.43
CA PHE A 215 -2.43 -9.58 19.06
C PHE A 215 -3.79 -9.48 18.36
N TYR A 216 -4.00 -10.34 17.36
CA TYR A 216 -5.27 -10.45 16.63
C TYR A 216 -6.46 -10.64 17.58
N GLU A 217 -6.43 -11.66 18.43
CA GLU A 217 -7.53 -11.99 19.36
C GLU A 217 -7.85 -10.85 20.33
N LEU A 218 -6.83 -10.13 20.80
CA LEU A 218 -7.01 -9.05 21.78
C LEU A 218 -7.44 -7.72 21.15
N GLN A 219 -7.03 -7.43 19.91
CA GLN A 219 -7.20 -6.11 19.29
C GLN A 219 -8.23 -6.10 18.15
N LEU A 220 -8.86 -7.24 17.80
CA LEU A 220 -9.81 -7.33 16.70
C LEU A 220 -10.96 -6.31 16.81
N SER A 221 -11.57 -6.20 17.99
CA SER A 221 -12.68 -5.26 18.22
C SER A 221 -12.25 -3.81 18.00
N ASP A 222 -11.05 -3.45 18.48
CA ASP A 222 -10.52 -2.11 18.34
C ASP A 222 -10.07 -1.83 16.90
N ALA A 223 -9.54 -2.84 16.20
CA ALA A 223 -9.19 -2.75 14.77
C ALA A 223 -10.43 -2.51 13.90
N ILE A 224 -11.58 -3.10 14.24
CA ILE A 224 -12.87 -2.79 13.58
C ILE A 224 -13.24 -1.32 13.82
N SER A 225 -13.14 -0.83 15.06
CA SER A 225 -13.41 0.58 15.38
C SER A 225 -12.50 1.54 14.62
N VAL A 226 -11.21 1.21 14.51
CA VAL A 226 -10.24 1.94 13.70
C VAL A 226 -10.66 1.96 12.24
N ALA A 227 -11.00 0.80 11.66
CA ALA A 227 -11.47 0.72 10.29
C ALA A 227 -12.71 1.60 10.05
N MET A 228 -13.68 1.58 10.96
CA MET A 228 -14.86 2.46 10.88
C MET A 228 -14.49 3.94 10.90
N THR A 229 -13.54 4.32 11.75
CA THR A 229 -13.09 5.71 11.90
C THR A 229 -12.37 6.18 10.64
N LEU A 230 -11.49 5.34 10.09
CA LEU A 230 -10.74 5.64 8.86
C LEU A 230 -11.63 5.65 7.63
N LEU A 231 -12.64 4.78 7.58
CA LEU A 231 -13.60 4.75 6.50
C LEU A 231 -14.40 6.07 6.43
N ASN A 232 -14.72 6.67 7.58
CA ASN A 232 -15.39 7.98 7.66
C ASN A 232 -14.50 9.18 7.30
N HIS A 233 -13.25 8.97 6.90
CA HIS A 233 -12.31 10.04 6.62
C HIS A 233 -12.58 10.70 5.25
N LEU A 234 -12.30 12.00 5.10
CA LEU A 234 -12.52 12.71 3.83
C LEU A 234 -11.45 12.38 2.76
N ASN A 235 -10.29 11.88 3.18
CA ASN A 235 -9.20 11.50 2.29
C ASN A 235 -9.38 10.05 1.82
N TYR A 236 -9.53 9.88 0.51
CA TYR A 236 -9.69 8.59 -0.15
C TYR A 236 -8.59 7.58 0.18
N ARG A 237 -7.32 7.99 0.30
CA ARG A 237 -6.22 7.08 0.66
C ARG A 237 -6.45 6.47 2.03
N VAL A 238 -7.00 7.24 2.97
CA VAL A 238 -7.31 6.78 4.32
C VAL A 238 -8.50 5.83 4.30
N GLN A 239 -9.53 6.14 3.50
CA GLN A 239 -10.70 5.27 3.32
C GLN A 239 -10.30 3.93 2.67
N TYR A 240 -9.43 3.97 1.67
CA TYR A 240 -8.86 2.81 1.02
C TYR A 240 -8.12 1.90 2.02
N GLU A 241 -7.25 2.48 2.85
CA GLU A 241 -6.56 1.71 3.89
C GLU A 241 -7.52 1.12 4.93
N ALA A 242 -8.69 1.72 5.12
CA ALA A 242 -9.77 1.18 5.95
C ALA A 242 -10.43 -0.04 5.29
N LEU A 243 -10.73 0.02 3.99
CA LEU A 243 -11.33 -1.09 3.23
C LEU A 243 -10.42 -2.31 3.22
N GLU A 244 -9.13 -2.13 3.00
CA GLU A 244 -8.14 -3.21 3.11
C GLU A 244 -8.10 -3.81 4.52
N LEU A 245 -8.21 -2.98 5.56
CA LEU A 245 -8.22 -3.46 6.93
C LEU A 245 -9.47 -4.30 7.19
N ILE A 246 -10.61 -3.89 6.65
CA ILE A 246 -11.88 -4.63 6.71
C ILE A 246 -11.77 -5.96 5.95
N HIS A 247 -11.21 -5.95 4.75
CA HIS A 247 -10.97 -7.15 3.95
C HIS A 247 -10.16 -8.19 4.73
N ILE A 248 -9.02 -7.78 5.30
CA ILE A 248 -8.18 -8.65 6.14
C ILE A 248 -8.95 -9.18 7.37
N ILE A 249 -9.75 -8.33 8.02
CA ILE A 249 -10.57 -8.74 9.16
C ILE A 249 -11.58 -9.82 8.74
N LEU A 250 -12.23 -9.66 7.59
CA LEU A 250 -13.23 -10.62 7.08
C LEU A 250 -12.59 -11.94 6.66
N GLU A 251 -11.47 -11.91 5.94
CA GLU A 251 -10.71 -13.13 5.57
C GLU A 251 -10.29 -13.95 6.79
N SER A 252 -10.10 -13.29 7.94
CA SER A 252 -9.53 -13.93 9.12
C SER A 252 -10.54 -14.72 9.98
N GLN A 253 -11.86 -14.74 9.69
CA GLN A 253 -12.88 -15.38 10.56
C GLN A 253 -14.07 -16.08 9.87
N PRO A 254 -14.29 -17.37 10.21
CA PRO A 254 -15.61 -18.01 10.19
C PRO A 254 -16.37 -17.98 11.55
N LEU A 255 -15.79 -17.45 12.66
CA LEU A 255 -16.27 -17.74 14.04
C LEU A 255 -16.80 -16.54 14.86
N HIS A 256 -16.80 -15.32 14.33
CA HIS A 256 -17.33 -14.12 15.03
C HIS A 256 -18.49 -13.43 14.31
N ALA A 257 -19.01 -14.04 13.23
CA ALA A 257 -20.15 -13.57 12.44
C ALA A 257 -21.35 -13.10 13.28
N ARG A 258 -21.55 -13.66 14.48
CA ARG A 258 -22.72 -13.34 15.34
C ARG A 258 -22.60 -12.03 16.13
N ASN A 259 -21.40 -11.65 16.59
CA ASN A 259 -21.17 -10.36 17.25
C ASN A 259 -20.78 -9.27 16.23
N LEU A 260 -20.18 -9.69 15.11
CA LEU A 260 -19.92 -8.81 13.98
C LEU A 260 -21.22 -8.40 13.29
N CYS A 261 -22.29 -9.21 13.20
CA CYS A 261 -23.50 -8.89 12.41
C CYS A 261 -24.12 -7.50 12.70
N GLY A 262 -24.10 -7.02 13.95
CA GLY A 262 -24.60 -5.68 14.31
C GLY A 262 -23.69 -4.55 13.81
N SER A 263 -22.37 -4.68 14.04
CA SER A 263 -21.36 -3.74 13.56
C SER A 263 -21.10 -3.87 12.05
N ILE A 264 -21.28 -5.05 11.46
CA ILE A 264 -21.27 -5.37 10.03
C ILE A 264 -22.48 -4.73 9.37
N ARG A 265 -23.69 -4.75 9.97
CA ARG A 265 -24.83 -4.06 9.36
C ARG A 265 -24.61 -2.55 9.30
N PHE A 266 -23.99 -1.99 10.34
CA PHE A 266 -23.56 -0.58 10.38
C PHE A 266 -22.35 -0.30 9.46
N LEU A 267 -21.40 -1.23 9.39
CA LEU A 267 -20.24 -1.21 8.49
C LEU A 267 -20.67 -1.41 7.04
N CYS A 268 -21.68 -2.21 6.71
CA CYS A 268 -22.23 -2.37 5.35
C CYS A 268 -23.06 -1.15 4.97
N GLN A 269 -23.78 -0.53 5.91
CA GLN A 269 -24.44 0.76 5.69
C GLN A 269 -23.42 1.88 5.46
N ILE A 270 -22.33 1.91 6.23
CA ILE A 270 -21.26 2.91 6.08
C ILE A 270 -20.38 2.59 4.88
N ILE A 271 -20.02 1.34 4.59
CA ILE A 271 -19.31 0.92 3.38
C ILE A 271 -20.20 1.18 2.18
N ALA A 272 -21.52 1.07 2.23
CA ALA A 272 -22.33 1.47 1.09
C ALA A 272 -22.41 2.99 0.94
N LEU A 273 -22.56 3.76 2.03
CA LEU A 273 -22.47 5.23 2.01
C LEU A 273 -21.08 5.73 1.56
N MET A 274 -20.02 5.03 1.98
CA MET A 274 -18.62 5.39 1.76
C MET A 274 -18.07 4.78 0.50
N ALA A 275 -18.54 3.63 0.03
CA ALA A 275 -18.32 3.15 -1.34
C ALA A 275 -19.03 4.11 -2.29
N THR A 276 -20.20 4.67 -1.96
CA THR A 276 -20.73 5.78 -2.77
C THR A 276 -19.75 6.96 -2.76
N PHE A 277 -19.19 7.37 -1.61
CA PHE A 277 -18.25 8.51 -1.56
C PHE A 277 -16.85 8.22 -2.13
N VAL A 278 -16.33 7.00 -1.99
CA VAL A 278 -15.03 6.52 -2.47
C VAL A 278 -15.15 6.19 -3.95
N LEU A 279 -16.18 5.48 -4.39
CA LEU A 279 -16.44 5.24 -5.82
C LEU A 279 -16.78 6.58 -6.51
N TYR A 280 -17.63 7.45 -5.93
CA TYR A 280 -17.92 8.78 -6.51
C TYR A 280 -16.76 9.78 -6.43
N PHE A 281 -15.86 9.75 -5.44
CA PHE A 281 -14.76 10.71 -5.35
C PHE A 281 -13.43 10.12 -5.86
N GLU A 282 -13.13 8.84 -5.66
CA GLU A 282 -11.99 8.15 -6.28
C GLU A 282 -12.23 7.79 -7.72
N VAL A 283 -13.34 7.17 -8.14
CA VAL A 283 -13.49 6.89 -9.59
C VAL A 283 -13.49 8.23 -10.31
N THR A 284 -14.20 9.25 -9.83
CA THR A 284 -14.21 10.57 -10.47
C THR A 284 -12.87 11.32 -10.38
N ALA A 285 -12.13 11.30 -9.26
CA ALA A 285 -10.81 11.98 -9.15
C ALA A 285 -9.64 11.17 -9.73
N PHE A 286 -9.68 9.84 -9.68
CA PHE A 286 -8.76 8.93 -10.36
C PHE A 286 -9.00 8.97 -11.86
N LEU A 287 -10.25 9.04 -12.33
CA LEU A 287 -10.56 9.33 -13.73
C LEU A 287 -10.06 10.71 -14.12
N LEU A 288 -10.23 11.74 -13.29
CA LEU A 288 -9.69 13.08 -13.53
C LEU A 288 -8.14 13.10 -13.55
N TYR A 289 -7.49 12.26 -12.74
CA TYR A 289 -6.03 12.12 -12.69
C TYR A 289 -5.48 11.29 -13.86
N CYS A 290 -6.11 10.16 -14.21
CA CYS A 290 -5.84 9.36 -15.39
C CYS A 290 -6.17 10.10 -16.70
N LEU A 291 -7.12 11.05 -16.67
CA LEU A 291 -7.41 12.01 -17.75
C LEU A 291 -6.25 12.99 -17.99
N ILE A 292 -5.43 13.27 -16.98
CA ILE A 292 -4.27 14.18 -17.06
C ILE A 292 -2.97 13.40 -17.36
N HIS A 293 -2.87 12.14 -16.91
CA HIS A 293 -1.71 11.27 -17.12
C HIS A 293 -2.09 10.03 -17.96
N LEU A 294 -1.89 10.14 -19.28
CA LEU A 294 -2.08 9.11 -20.33
C LEU A 294 -1.28 7.79 -20.14
N GLU A 295 -0.49 7.65 -19.09
CA GLU A 295 0.56 6.63 -18.98
C GLU A 295 0.05 5.22 -18.62
N HIS A 296 -1.26 5.02 -18.34
CA HIS A 296 -1.75 3.79 -17.67
C HIS A 296 -2.83 3.00 -18.43
N ASN A 297 -3.14 3.38 -19.69
CA ASN A 297 -3.99 2.62 -20.61
C ASN A 297 -3.18 2.30 -21.88
N ILE A 298 -2.22 1.39 -21.75
CA ILE A 298 -1.35 0.97 -22.86
C ILE A 298 -2.08 -0.13 -23.64
N SER A 299 -2.00 -0.09 -24.97
CA SER A 299 -2.68 -1.05 -25.85
C SER A 299 -2.15 -2.47 -25.64
N LYS A 300 -3.05 -3.47 -25.76
CA LYS A 300 -2.76 -4.92 -25.77
C LYS A 300 -1.63 -5.36 -26.72
N HIS A 301 -1.23 -4.51 -27.66
CA HIS A 301 -0.33 -4.86 -28.76
C HIS A 301 1.17 -4.77 -28.41
N ALA A 302 1.50 -4.53 -27.13
CA ALA A 302 2.89 -4.52 -26.67
C ALA A 302 3.10 -5.56 -25.56
N GLU A 303 3.48 -6.78 -25.95
CA GLU A 303 3.68 -7.94 -25.06
C GLU A 303 4.65 -7.65 -23.89
N GLU A 304 5.70 -6.84 -24.10
CA GLU A 304 6.64 -6.42 -23.05
C GLU A 304 6.03 -5.44 -22.01
N LEU A 305 4.86 -4.86 -22.28
CA LEU A 305 4.17 -3.89 -21.41
C LEU A 305 3.02 -4.49 -20.60
N VAL A 306 2.56 -5.69 -20.93
CA VAL A 306 1.44 -6.37 -20.26
C VAL A 306 1.79 -6.79 -18.82
N GLU A 307 3.03 -7.23 -18.55
CA GLU A 307 3.47 -7.51 -17.17
C GLU A 307 3.52 -6.25 -16.30
N VAL A 308 4.05 -5.15 -16.85
CA VAL A 308 4.09 -3.84 -16.18
C VAL A 308 2.67 -3.35 -15.90
N GLU A 309 1.77 -3.48 -16.87
CA GLU A 309 0.36 -3.17 -16.74
C GLU A 309 -0.32 -4.02 -15.63
N CYS A 310 -0.02 -5.32 -15.53
CA CYS A 310 -0.54 -6.19 -14.49
C CYS A 310 -0.07 -5.75 -13.08
N PHE A 311 1.21 -5.40 -12.91
CA PHE A 311 1.75 -4.92 -11.64
C PHE A 311 1.19 -3.54 -11.24
N VAL A 312 0.98 -2.66 -12.21
CA VAL A 312 0.34 -1.35 -12.00
C VAL A 312 -1.14 -1.52 -11.63
N HIS A 313 -1.87 -2.40 -12.32
CA HIS A 313 -3.28 -2.66 -12.02
C HIS A 313 -3.50 -3.43 -10.73
N LEU A 314 -2.59 -4.32 -10.30
CA LEU A 314 -2.63 -4.93 -8.94
C LEU A 314 -2.58 -3.87 -7.83
N LYS A 315 -2.05 -2.68 -8.14
CA LYS A 315 -2.05 -1.51 -7.25
C LYS A 315 -3.17 -0.51 -7.52
N SER A 316 -4.04 -0.79 -8.50
CA SER A 316 -5.19 0.05 -8.84
C SER A 316 -6.22 0.10 -7.70
N PRO A 317 -6.71 1.28 -7.32
CA PRO A 317 -7.83 1.41 -6.37
C PRO A 317 -9.06 0.59 -6.80
N VAL A 318 -9.37 0.57 -8.10
CA VAL A 318 -10.50 -0.20 -8.67
C VAL A 318 -10.41 -1.69 -8.34
N MET A 319 -9.26 -2.31 -8.64
CA MET A 319 -9.04 -3.74 -8.37
C MET A 319 -9.25 -4.07 -6.89
N ARG A 320 -8.76 -3.20 -6.01
CA ARG A 320 -8.77 -3.43 -4.58
C ARG A 320 -10.15 -3.18 -3.96
N ILE A 321 -10.89 -2.18 -4.45
CA ILE A 321 -12.28 -1.95 -4.05
C ILE A 321 -13.15 -3.11 -4.47
N CYS A 322 -13.07 -3.55 -5.73
CA CYS A 322 -13.79 -4.73 -6.22
C CYS A 322 -13.52 -5.94 -5.33
N ARG A 323 -12.24 -6.25 -5.07
CA ARG A 323 -11.86 -7.34 -4.14
C ARG A 323 -12.45 -7.20 -2.74
N CYS A 324 -12.43 -6.00 -2.16
CA CYS A 324 -13.01 -5.75 -0.85
C CYS A 324 -14.52 -5.99 -0.87
N LEU A 325 -15.23 -5.43 -1.86
CA LEU A 325 -16.67 -5.61 -2.04
C LEU A 325 -17.03 -7.08 -2.24
N ASP A 326 -16.30 -7.79 -3.08
CA ASP A 326 -16.51 -9.22 -3.33
C ASP A 326 -16.40 -10.04 -2.04
N SER A 327 -15.34 -9.78 -1.26
CA SER A 327 -15.13 -10.43 0.03
C SER A 327 -16.29 -10.15 1.00
N ILE A 328 -16.77 -8.90 1.06
CA ILE A 328 -17.88 -8.52 1.93
C ILE A 328 -19.19 -9.16 1.44
N MET A 329 -19.46 -9.19 0.13
CA MET A 329 -20.66 -9.81 -0.45
C MET A 329 -20.68 -11.33 -0.27
N CYS A 330 -19.51 -11.97 -0.23
CA CYS A 330 -19.40 -13.38 0.10
C CYS A 330 -19.83 -13.66 1.55
N GLU A 331 -19.41 -12.82 2.49
CA GLU A 331 -19.69 -12.98 3.92
C GLU A 331 -21.04 -12.40 4.38
N CYS A 332 -21.57 -11.41 3.67
CA CYS A 332 -22.75 -10.64 4.05
C CYS A 332 -23.83 -10.71 2.95
N SER A 333 -24.89 -11.49 3.19
CA SER A 333 -25.94 -11.76 2.19
C SER A 333 -26.71 -10.52 1.73
N ASN A 334 -26.80 -9.48 2.56
CA ASN A 334 -27.51 -8.24 2.26
C ASN A 334 -26.63 -7.15 1.64
N MET A 335 -25.32 -7.38 1.50
CA MET A 335 -24.40 -6.35 1.01
C MET A 335 -24.67 -5.99 -0.45
N ALA A 336 -24.98 -6.99 -1.28
CA ALA A 336 -25.34 -6.78 -2.68
C ALA A 336 -26.54 -5.81 -2.80
N ASP A 337 -27.61 -6.05 -2.04
CA ASP A 337 -28.80 -5.19 -2.03
C ASP A 337 -28.50 -3.74 -1.60
N ILE A 338 -27.61 -3.57 -0.62
CA ILE A 338 -27.22 -2.22 -0.18
C ILE A 338 -26.36 -1.54 -1.25
N ALA A 339 -25.40 -2.26 -1.85
CA ALA A 339 -24.55 -1.72 -2.92
C ALA A 339 -25.37 -1.29 -4.14
N ILE A 340 -26.38 -2.07 -4.53
CA ILE A 340 -27.30 -1.76 -5.63
C ILE A 340 -28.06 -0.46 -5.35
N ARG A 341 -28.70 -0.33 -4.19
CA ARG A 341 -29.40 0.92 -3.79
C ARG A 341 -28.52 2.15 -3.77
N CYS A 342 -27.23 1.96 -3.54
CA CYS A 342 -26.23 3.01 -3.50
C CYS A 342 -25.64 3.34 -4.88
N GLY A 343 -26.12 2.74 -5.97
CA GLY A 343 -25.67 3.05 -7.33
C GLY A 343 -24.34 2.40 -7.71
N ALA A 344 -23.92 1.33 -7.04
CA ALA A 344 -22.68 0.63 -7.38
C ALA A 344 -22.68 0.07 -8.82
N ILE A 345 -23.85 -0.26 -9.37
CA ILE A 345 -24.01 -0.75 -10.74
C ILE A 345 -23.54 0.31 -11.76
N ASP A 346 -23.96 1.58 -11.60
CA ASP A 346 -23.56 2.67 -12.51
C ASP A 346 -22.04 2.81 -12.60
N ASN A 347 -21.38 2.70 -11.45
CA ASN A 347 -19.94 2.82 -11.32
C ASN A 347 -19.19 1.66 -11.97
N LEU A 348 -19.66 0.43 -11.75
CA LEU A 348 -19.04 -0.76 -12.34
C LEU A 348 -19.17 -0.75 -13.86
N ILE A 349 -20.34 -0.37 -14.39
CA ILE A 349 -20.57 -0.23 -15.82
C ILE A 349 -19.69 0.89 -16.41
N TYR A 350 -19.56 2.01 -15.70
CA TYR A 350 -18.63 3.07 -16.10
C TYR A 350 -17.19 2.54 -16.20
N ILE A 351 -16.71 1.81 -15.19
CA ILE A 351 -15.34 1.27 -15.17
C ILE A 351 -15.11 0.29 -16.32
N ILE A 352 -16.11 -0.56 -16.60
CA ILE A 352 -16.09 -1.50 -17.72
C ILE A 352 -15.92 -0.74 -19.05
N LEU A 353 -16.67 0.36 -19.26
CA LEU A 353 -16.57 1.17 -20.48
C LEU A 353 -15.28 1.99 -20.60
N ALA A 354 -14.72 2.42 -19.48
CA ALA A 354 -13.56 3.33 -19.45
C ALA A 354 -12.20 2.62 -19.40
N SER A 355 -12.21 1.31 -19.14
CA SER A 355 -10.99 0.50 -19.05
C SER A 355 -10.74 -0.24 -20.36
N ASN A 356 -9.47 -0.49 -20.69
CA ASN A 356 -9.13 -1.34 -21.82
C ASN A 356 -9.77 -2.73 -21.68
N ASP A 357 -10.38 -3.21 -22.77
CA ASP A 357 -11.01 -4.53 -22.80
C ASP A 357 -10.01 -5.64 -22.47
N GLY A 358 -10.37 -6.44 -21.46
CA GLY A 358 -9.52 -7.50 -20.95
C GLY A 358 -8.44 -7.05 -19.95
N SER A 359 -8.37 -5.77 -19.58
CA SER A 359 -7.49 -5.35 -18.48
C SER A 359 -7.93 -5.95 -17.14
N LEU A 360 -7.05 -5.96 -16.13
CA LEU A 360 -7.38 -6.48 -14.79
C LEU A 360 -8.55 -5.70 -14.16
N LYS A 361 -8.55 -4.37 -14.26
CA LYS A 361 -9.63 -3.50 -13.74
C LYS A 361 -10.98 -3.86 -14.35
N TRP A 362 -10.99 -4.09 -15.66
CA TRP A 362 -12.17 -4.49 -16.42
C TRP A 362 -12.71 -5.85 -15.94
N HIS A 363 -11.82 -6.84 -15.77
CA HIS A 363 -12.21 -8.17 -15.26
C HIS A 363 -12.77 -8.11 -13.84
N ALA A 364 -12.13 -7.34 -12.94
CA ALA A 364 -12.62 -7.20 -11.57
C ALA A 364 -13.99 -6.49 -11.52
N ALA A 365 -14.22 -5.47 -12.35
CA ALA A 365 -15.51 -4.81 -12.42
C ALA A 365 -16.62 -5.75 -12.91
N TRP A 366 -16.36 -6.55 -13.95
CA TRP A 366 -17.29 -7.58 -14.42
C TRP A 366 -17.59 -8.64 -13.36
N PHE A 367 -16.54 -9.16 -12.71
CA PHE A 367 -16.68 -10.16 -11.66
C PHE A 367 -17.55 -9.64 -10.51
N THR A 368 -17.26 -8.43 -10.00
CA THR A 368 -18.05 -7.79 -8.93
C THR A 368 -19.49 -7.55 -9.35
N LEU A 369 -19.73 -7.10 -10.59
CA LEU A 369 -21.08 -6.85 -11.10
C LEU A 369 -21.91 -8.13 -11.14
N ILE A 370 -21.33 -9.23 -11.65
CA ILE A 370 -22.03 -10.51 -11.77
C ILE A 370 -22.23 -11.16 -10.40
N LEU A 371 -21.23 -11.08 -9.52
CA LEU A 371 -21.34 -11.54 -8.13
C LEU A 371 -22.47 -10.78 -7.39
N MET A 372 -22.57 -9.47 -7.60
CA MET A 372 -23.64 -8.64 -7.04
C MET A 372 -25.02 -9.07 -7.56
N ALA A 373 -25.15 -9.31 -8.87
CA ALA A 373 -26.39 -9.80 -9.47
C ALA A 373 -26.80 -11.20 -8.96
N GLY A 374 -25.83 -12.06 -8.65
CA GLY A 374 -26.07 -13.40 -8.10
C GLY A 374 -26.38 -13.44 -6.60
N LYS A 375 -25.85 -12.48 -5.83
CA LYS A 375 -25.99 -12.42 -4.36
C LYS A 375 -27.15 -11.57 -3.88
N ALA A 376 -27.71 -10.70 -4.72
CA ALA A 376 -28.83 -9.84 -4.34
C ALA A 376 -30.09 -10.66 -3.98
N THR A 377 -30.80 -10.24 -2.95
CA THR A 377 -31.95 -10.97 -2.41
C THR A 377 -33.24 -10.16 -2.41
N ASP A 378 -33.15 -8.86 -2.13
CA ASP A 378 -34.29 -7.94 -2.03
C ASP A 378 -34.33 -6.97 -3.22
N GLU A 379 -33.16 -6.52 -3.69
CA GLU A 379 -33.03 -5.58 -4.79
C GLU A 379 -32.70 -6.32 -6.08
N ASP A 380 -33.57 -6.19 -7.08
CA ASP A 380 -33.32 -6.82 -8.36
C ASP A 380 -32.26 -6.03 -9.14
N ALA A 381 -31.07 -6.60 -9.29
CA ALA A 381 -29.97 -5.99 -10.03
C ALA A 381 -30.28 -5.87 -11.54
N TYR A 382 -31.07 -6.80 -12.09
CA TYR A 382 -31.26 -6.92 -13.54
C TYR A 382 -32.00 -5.70 -14.14
N PRO A 383 -33.08 -5.15 -13.54
CA PRO A 383 -33.70 -3.91 -13.98
C PRO A 383 -32.78 -2.69 -13.95
N ALA A 384 -31.91 -2.59 -12.93
CA ALA A 384 -30.97 -1.48 -12.84
C ALA A 384 -29.93 -1.57 -13.96
N ILE A 385 -29.36 -2.76 -14.21
CA ILE A 385 -28.44 -3.02 -15.33
C ILE A 385 -29.15 -2.75 -16.67
N ALA A 386 -30.37 -3.26 -16.85
CA ALA A 386 -31.16 -3.08 -18.06
C ALA A 386 -31.43 -1.61 -18.39
N SER A 387 -31.76 -0.81 -17.35
CA SER A 387 -31.96 0.63 -17.48
C SER A 387 -30.71 1.35 -17.98
N ILE A 388 -29.53 0.99 -17.46
CA ILE A 388 -28.26 1.65 -17.82
C ILE A 388 -27.83 1.23 -19.22
N CYS A 389 -27.85 -0.08 -19.49
CA CYS A 389 -27.44 -0.67 -20.76
C CYS A 389 -28.49 -0.54 -21.87
N ALA A 390 -29.63 0.11 -21.63
CA ALA A 390 -30.72 0.28 -22.59
C ALA A 390 -31.25 -1.04 -23.19
N HIS A 391 -31.42 -2.06 -22.33
CA HIS A 391 -31.99 -3.37 -22.65
C HIS A 391 -33.28 -3.62 -21.85
N ASP A 392 -33.96 -4.73 -22.16
CA ASP A 392 -35.06 -5.23 -21.33
C ASP A 392 -34.54 -6.07 -20.15
N SER A 393 -35.20 -5.97 -19.00
CA SER A 393 -34.82 -6.69 -17.78
C SER A 393 -34.84 -8.22 -17.95
N GLU A 394 -35.77 -8.76 -18.74
CA GLU A 394 -35.86 -10.21 -19.03
C GLU A 394 -34.66 -10.65 -19.87
N PHE A 395 -34.27 -9.88 -20.89
CA PHE A 395 -33.08 -10.12 -21.70
C PHE A 395 -31.81 -10.19 -20.86
N ILE A 396 -31.61 -9.19 -19.99
CA ILE A 396 -30.42 -9.15 -19.11
C ILE A 396 -30.41 -10.34 -18.15
N ARG A 397 -31.58 -10.69 -17.58
CA ARG A 397 -31.69 -11.80 -16.64
C ARG A 397 -31.39 -13.14 -17.28
N GLU A 398 -31.92 -13.42 -18.47
CA GLU A 398 -31.66 -14.68 -19.19
C GLU A 398 -30.17 -14.90 -19.44
N TYR A 399 -29.44 -13.82 -19.68
CA TYR A 399 -28.03 -13.89 -20.05
C TYR A 399 -27.07 -13.85 -18.85
N LEU A 400 -27.31 -12.96 -17.89
CA LEU A 400 -26.44 -12.79 -16.72
C LEU A 400 -26.74 -13.77 -15.59
N ALA A 401 -27.98 -14.22 -15.40
CA ALA A 401 -28.30 -15.12 -14.29
C ALA A 401 -27.56 -16.48 -14.36
N PRO A 402 -27.39 -17.12 -15.53
CA PRO A 402 -26.55 -18.30 -15.65
C PRO A 402 -25.10 -18.04 -15.21
N LYS A 403 -24.49 -16.95 -15.71
CA LYS A 403 -23.11 -16.56 -15.35
C LYS A 403 -22.98 -16.22 -13.86
N ALA A 404 -24.00 -15.61 -13.26
CA ALA A 404 -24.05 -15.32 -11.83
C ALA A 404 -24.12 -16.60 -10.98
N ASN A 405 -24.92 -17.58 -11.41
CA ASN A 405 -24.98 -18.88 -10.76
C ASN A 405 -23.66 -19.66 -10.91
N ASP A 406 -23.02 -19.57 -12.07
CA ASP A 406 -21.72 -20.19 -12.32
C ASP A 406 -20.62 -19.55 -11.45
N ILE A 407 -20.60 -18.23 -11.30
CA ILE A 407 -19.69 -17.52 -10.38
C ILE A 407 -19.79 -18.01 -8.94
N MET A 408 -21.01 -18.38 -8.54
CA MET A 408 -21.32 -18.91 -7.22
C MET A 408 -21.01 -20.41 -7.07
N SER A 409 -20.72 -21.11 -8.17
CA SER A 409 -20.51 -22.56 -8.19
C SER A 409 -19.07 -22.93 -7.82
N PRO A 410 -18.84 -23.90 -6.89
CA PRO A 410 -17.52 -24.37 -6.45
C PRO A 410 -16.63 -24.98 -7.55
N VAL A 411 -17.18 -25.28 -8.74
CA VAL A 411 -16.54 -26.10 -9.79
C VAL A 411 -16.23 -25.30 -11.07
N ALA A 412 -16.50 -24.00 -11.10
CA ALA A 412 -16.22 -23.19 -12.29
C ALA A 412 -14.71 -22.91 -12.42
N GLU A 413 -14.13 -23.30 -13.56
CA GLU A 413 -12.67 -23.28 -13.81
C GLU A 413 -12.22 -22.21 -14.83
N GLU A 414 -13.14 -21.40 -15.39
CA GLU A 414 -12.78 -20.23 -16.22
C GLU A 414 -14.01 -19.31 -16.44
N TYR A 415 -13.81 -17.99 -16.42
CA TYR A 415 -14.85 -17.02 -16.79
C TYR A 415 -14.38 -16.17 -17.97
N ASP A 416 -14.97 -16.40 -19.14
CA ASP A 416 -14.88 -15.47 -20.25
C ASP A 416 -15.97 -14.40 -20.11
N PHE A 417 -15.54 -13.16 -19.88
CA PHE A 417 -16.42 -11.98 -19.81
C PHE A 417 -16.57 -11.28 -21.17
N THR A 418 -15.85 -11.72 -22.21
CA THR A 418 -15.90 -11.12 -23.55
C THR A 418 -17.31 -11.25 -24.14
N ASP A 419 -17.94 -12.42 -23.99
CA ASP A 419 -19.33 -12.63 -24.40
C ASP A 419 -20.30 -11.69 -23.65
N CYS A 420 -20.02 -11.40 -22.37
CA CYS A 420 -20.84 -10.49 -21.56
C CYS A 420 -20.73 -9.05 -22.04
N MET A 421 -19.54 -8.63 -22.46
CA MET A 421 -19.30 -7.31 -23.03
C MET A 421 -20.07 -7.10 -24.32
N GLU A 422 -19.94 -8.01 -25.28
CA GLU A 422 -20.59 -7.88 -26.59
C GLU A 422 -22.12 -7.82 -26.46
N LEU A 423 -22.71 -8.63 -25.56
CA LEU A 423 -24.15 -8.75 -25.44
C LEU A 423 -24.82 -7.68 -24.58
N LEU A 424 -24.12 -7.13 -23.59
CA LEU A 424 -24.66 -6.11 -22.68
C LEU A 424 -24.31 -4.68 -23.11
N MET A 425 -23.11 -4.49 -23.64
CA MET A 425 -22.59 -3.17 -24.00
C MET A 425 -22.74 -2.88 -25.49
N GLY A 426 -22.88 -3.93 -26.31
CA GLY A 426 -23.19 -3.81 -27.73
C GLY A 426 -22.09 -3.13 -28.55
N ASP A 427 -22.47 -2.71 -29.75
CA ASP A 427 -21.60 -1.99 -30.68
C ASP A 427 -21.27 -0.56 -30.22
N ALA A 428 -20.35 0.10 -30.92
CA ALA A 428 -19.92 1.47 -30.61
C ALA A 428 -21.09 2.49 -30.56
N LEU A 429 -22.18 2.24 -31.28
CA LEU A 429 -23.36 3.12 -31.28
C LEU A 429 -24.20 2.90 -30.02
N HIS A 430 -24.32 1.67 -29.56
CA HIS A 430 -24.95 1.30 -28.30
C HIS A 430 -24.16 1.81 -27.10
N GLN A 431 -22.84 1.62 -27.10
CA GLN A 431 -21.95 2.17 -26.07
C GLN A 431 -22.05 3.70 -25.98
N LYS A 432 -22.16 4.42 -27.11
CA LYS A 432 -22.40 5.87 -27.14
C LYS A 432 -23.72 6.27 -26.47
N LYS A 433 -24.76 5.43 -26.50
CA LYS A 433 -26.02 5.68 -25.77
C LYS A 433 -25.84 5.49 -24.27
N ILE A 434 -25.10 4.46 -23.86
CA ILE A 434 -24.78 4.20 -22.45
C ILE A 434 -23.95 5.37 -21.89
N TRP A 435 -22.92 5.82 -22.62
CA TRP A 435 -22.13 7.01 -22.27
C TRP A 435 -22.98 8.27 -22.09
N ARG A 436 -23.97 8.50 -22.97
CA ARG A 436 -24.90 9.63 -22.84
C ARG A 436 -25.80 9.51 -21.61
N ASN A 437 -26.25 8.31 -21.28
CA ASN A 437 -27.06 8.04 -20.09
C ASN A 437 -26.23 8.31 -18.82
N LEU A 438 -25.03 7.71 -18.73
CA LEU A 438 -24.11 7.95 -17.63
C LEU A 438 -23.76 9.44 -17.49
N HIS A 439 -23.55 10.16 -18.59
CA HIS A 439 -23.32 11.60 -18.55
C HIS A 439 -24.50 12.40 -18.00
N GLN A 440 -25.74 12.01 -18.31
CA GLN A 440 -26.93 12.64 -17.73
C GLN A 440 -27.04 12.38 -16.22
N LEU A 441 -26.49 11.26 -15.74
CA LEU A 441 -26.35 10.93 -14.32
C LEU A 441 -25.14 11.65 -13.66
N GLY A 442 -24.41 12.48 -14.40
CA GLY A 442 -23.28 13.28 -13.90
C GLY A 442 -21.90 12.67 -14.10
N TRP A 443 -21.79 11.54 -14.82
CA TRP A 443 -20.50 10.91 -15.12
C TRP A 443 -19.74 11.62 -16.26
N PRO A 444 -18.41 11.76 -16.18
CA PRO A 444 -17.62 12.35 -17.27
C PRO A 444 -17.62 11.45 -18.52
N ILE A 445 -17.63 12.01 -19.73
CA ILE A 445 -17.50 11.22 -20.98
C ILE A 445 -16.04 11.19 -21.40
N VAL A 446 -15.47 10.00 -21.59
CA VAL A 446 -14.18 9.82 -22.27
C VAL A 446 -14.45 9.08 -23.59
N LYS A 447 -14.06 9.67 -24.71
CA LYS A 447 -14.02 8.94 -25.98
C LYS A 447 -12.80 8.04 -25.95
N HIS A 448 -12.99 6.73 -25.92
CA HIS A 448 -11.94 5.80 -26.33
C HIS A 448 -11.62 6.09 -27.80
N GLY A 449 -10.33 6.22 -28.11
CA GLY A 449 -9.87 6.45 -29.47
C GLY A 449 -10.30 5.30 -30.38
N ASP A 450 -11.06 5.64 -31.40
CA ASP A 450 -10.89 5.06 -32.71
C ASP A 450 -10.61 6.24 -33.64
N GLU A 451 -9.42 6.19 -34.23
CA GLU A 451 -9.14 6.85 -35.49
C GLU A 451 -10.27 6.49 -36.48
N GLU A 452 -10.72 7.49 -37.23
CA GLU A 452 -11.59 7.37 -38.41
C GLU A 452 -13.00 6.81 -38.20
N ALA A 453 -13.96 7.69 -37.92
CA ALA A 453 -15.18 7.80 -38.74
C ALA A 453 -16.01 9.04 -38.37
N GLU A 454 -16.10 9.93 -39.35
CA GLU A 454 -16.93 11.14 -39.51
C GLU A 454 -18.38 10.99 -38.97
N GLY A 455 -19.10 12.02 -38.56
CA GLY A 455 -18.86 13.46 -38.60
C GLY A 455 -20.11 14.17 -38.05
N GLY A 456 -19.97 15.45 -37.72
CA GLY A 456 -21.12 16.26 -37.29
C GLY A 456 -20.78 17.59 -36.61
N ILE A 457 -20.48 18.59 -37.46
CA ILE A 457 -20.67 20.05 -37.25
C ILE A 457 -19.55 20.83 -36.54
N TRP A 458 -18.57 20.17 -35.90
CA TRP A 458 -17.37 20.86 -35.35
C TRP A 458 -16.13 20.83 -36.28
N ASP A 459 -16.26 20.30 -37.50
CA ASP A 459 -15.15 20.03 -38.45
C ASP A 459 -14.66 21.24 -39.26
N GLN A 460 -15.25 22.42 -39.12
CA GLN A 460 -14.85 23.57 -39.96
C GLN A 460 -13.69 24.37 -39.36
N GLU A 461 -13.69 24.55 -38.03
CA GLU A 461 -12.60 25.21 -37.31
C GLU A 461 -11.34 24.31 -37.21
N LEU A 462 -11.51 22.99 -37.11
CA LEU A 462 -10.38 22.05 -37.06
C LEU A 462 -9.67 21.92 -38.43
N LYS A 463 -10.41 21.91 -39.54
CA LYS A 463 -9.84 21.85 -40.90
C LYS A 463 -9.05 23.11 -41.26
N GLU A 464 -9.44 24.28 -40.73
CA GLU A 464 -8.68 25.52 -40.89
C GLU A 464 -7.37 25.53 -40.08
N ILE A 465 -7.33 24.82 -38.95
CA ILE A 465 -6.12 24.65 -38.13
C ILE A 465 -5.18 23.60 -38.75
N GLU A 466 -5.70 22.49 -39.26
CA GLU A 466 -4.91 21.46 -39.96
C GLU A 466 -4.21 22.03 -41.22
N PHE A 467 -4.91 22.84 -42.01
CA PHE A 467 -4.32 23.49 -43.19
C PHE A 467 -3.15 24.44 -42.83
N GLN A 468 -3.25 25.16 -41.70
CA GLN A 468 -2.19 26.06 -41.22
C GLN A 468 -0.97 25.30 -40.66
N VAL A 469 -1.19 24.10 -40.12
CA VAL A 469 -0.13 23.22 -39.59
C VAL A 469 0.62 22.54 -40.73
N ASP A 470 -0.08 22.08 -41.78
CA ASP A 470 0.55 21.45 -42.96
C ASP A 470 1.43 22.43 -43.77
N GLU A 471 1.02 23.70 -43.86
CA GLU A 471 1.84 24.76 -44.50
C GLU A 471 3.11 25.08 -43.69
N ALA A 472 3.05 24.97 -42.36
CA ALA A 472 4.20 25.18 -41.47
C ALA A 472 5.19 24.00 -41.51
N ILE A 473 4.70 22.77 -41.68
CA ILE A 473 5.52 21.54 -41.72
C ILE A 473 6.19 21.37 -43.10
N ALA A 474 5.55 21.75 -44.20
CA ALA A 474 6.13 21.68 -45.54
C ALA A 474 7.41 22.52 -45.70
N ASN A 475 7.59 23.58 -44.90
CA ASN A 475 8.79 24.42 -44.92
C ASN A 475 9.99 23.84 -44.16
N VAL A 476 9.82 22.74 -43.41
CA VAL A 476 10.86 22.13 -42.56
C VAL A 476 11.42 20.82 -43.15
N SER A 477 10.78 20.23 -44.16
CA SER A 477 11.15 18.93 -44.74
C SER A 477 12.31 18.94 -45.76
N HIS A 478 12.94 20.10 -46.01
CA HIS A 478 14.18 20.18 -46.79
C HIS A 478 15.42 20.33 -45.90
N ASN A 479 15.80 19.26 -45.22
CA ASN A 479 17.20 19.03 -44.81
C ASN A 479 17.46 17.52 -44.70
N ALA A 480 18.08 16.95 -45.74
CA ALA A 480 18.53 15.58 -45.78
C ALA A 480 19.84 15.44 -45.01
N MET A 481 19.90 14.56 -44.00
CA MET A 481 21.16 13.95 -43.60
C MET A 481 20.94 12.58 -42.96
N PHE A 482 21.56 11.58 -43.60
CA PHE A 482 21.81 10.19 -43.19
C PHE A 482 20.75 9.12 -43.50
N ASP A 483 20.71 8.72 -44.77
CA ASP A 483 20.73 7.30 -45.14
C ASP A 483 22.20 6.83 -45.17
N ASP A 484 22.52 5.64 -44.65
CA ASP A 484 22.82 4.43 -45.46
C ASP A 484 23.50 3.28 -44.65
N HIS A 485 23.23 2.05 -45.10
CA HIS A 485 24.02 0.80 -45.02
C HIS A 485 23.86 -0.26 -43.88
N SER A 486 23.07 -1.30 -44.21
CA SER A 486 23.40 -2.75 -44.35
C SER A 486 24.33 -3.49 -43.36
N THR A 487 23.91 -4.67 -42.83
CA THR A 487 24.30 -6.05 -43.26
C THR A 487 23.99 -7.15 -42.21
N ASN A 488 23.30 -8.21 -42.67
CA ASN A 488 23.37 -9.67 -42.40
C ASN A 488 23.89 -10.34 -41.10
N ASP A 489 23.10 -11.35 -40.71
CA ASP A 489 23.39 -12.74 -40.30
C ASP A 489 23.73 -13.15 -38.83
N SER A 490 22.87 -14.08 -38.36
CA SER A 490 23.11 -15.31 -37.57
C SER A 490 23.06 -15.32 -36.02
N ASP A 491 22.25 -16.29 -35.57
CA ASP A 491 22.27 -17.11 -34.35
C ASP A 491 21.47 -16.72 -33.08
N SER A 492 20.40 -17.50 -32.89
CA SER A 492 19.83 -18.07 -31.66
C SER A 492 19.33 -17.15 -30.53
N ASN A 493 18.00 -17.07 -30.40
CA ASN A 493 17.28 -17.74 -29.31
C ASN A 493 15.77 -17.63 -29.55
N GLU A 494 15.08 -18.77 -29.54
CA GLU A 494 13.62 -18.85 -29.50
C GLU A 494 13.13 -18.13 -28.24
N SER A 495 12.54 -16.94 -28.41
CA SER A 495 11.64 -16.35 -27.42
C SER A 495 10.36 -17.19 -27.44
N SER A 496 10.13 -17.96 -26.38
CA SER A 496 8.86 -18.64 -26.17
C SER A 496 7.76 -17.59 -25.99
N THR A 497 7.05 -17.28 -27.07
CA THR A 497 5.78 -16.55 -27.04
C THR A 497 4.80 -17.36 -26.20
N HIS A 498 4.47 -16.87 -25.02
CA HIS A 498 3.43 -17.47 -24.19
C HIS A 498 2.07 -16.96 -24.68
N ASP A 499 1.21 -17.86 -25.17
CA ASP A 499 -0.17 -17.55 -25.58
C ASP A 499 -0.97 -16.91 -24.43
N ASP A 500 -2.00 -16.12 -24.75
CA ASP A 500 -2.95 -15.49 -23.81
C ASP A 500 -3.50 -16.44 -22.73
N LEU A 501 -3.59 -17.74 -23.07
CA LEU A 501 -3.93 -18.83 -22.14
C LEU A 501 -3.02 -18.88 -20.90
N TYR A 502 -1.73 -18.56 -21.03
CA TYR A 502 -0.78 -18.56 -19.92
C TYR A 502 -1.12 -17.48 -18.87
N TYR A 503 -1.53 -16.30 -19.32
CA TYR A 503 -1.85 -15.18 -18.45
C TYR A 503 -3.25 -15.30 -17.83
N ILE A 504 -4.22 -15.84 -18.57
CA ILE A 504 -5.52 -16.27 -18.03
C ILE A 504 -5.32 -17.36 -16.96
N GLN A 505 -4.39 -18.30 -17.20
CA GLN A 505 -4.03 -19.33 -16.23
C GLN A 505 -3.31 -18.77 -15.00
N LYS A 506 -2.50 -17.71 -15.11
CA LYS A 506 -1.91 -16.98 -13.97
C LYS A 506 -2.95 -16.19 -13.17
N LEU A 507 -3.90 -15.56 -13.86
CA LEU A 507 -5.09 -14.92 -13.28
C LEU A 507 -5.95 -15.95 -12.54
N HIS A 508 -6.13 -17.12 -13.14
CA HIS A 508 -6.83 -18.24 -12.55
C HIS A 508 -6.06 -18.80 -11.36
N GLU A 509 -4.75 -19.01 -11.41
CA GLU A 509 -3.93 -19.39 -10.26
C GLU A 509 -4.06 -18.39 -9.10
N HIS A 510 -4.12 -17.09 -9.41
CA HIS A 510 -4.36 -16.03 -8.42
C HIS A 510 -5.76 -16.15 -7.82
N PHE A 511 -6.83 -16.22 -8.63
CA PHE A 511 -8.22 -16.37 -8.17
C PHE A 511 -8.50 -17.72 -7.46
N HIS A 512 -7.85 -18.79 -7.90
CA HIS A 512 -7.96 -20.15 -7.35
C HIS A 512 -7.20 -20.30 -6.03
N HIS A 513 -6.10 -19.54 -5.82
CA HIS A 513 -5.44 -19.41 -4.52
C HIS A 513 -6.37 -18.78 -3.46
N TYR A 514 -7.32 -17.93 -3.86
CA TYR A 514 -8.34 -17.37 -2.96
C TYR A 514 -9.50 -18.35 -2.69
N ARG A 515 -9.89 -19.16 -3.69
CA ARG A 515 -10.98 -20.15 -3.60
C ARG A 515 -10.72 -21.25 -2.56
N PHE A 516 -9.48 -21.73 -2.46
CA PHE A 516 -9.11 -22.87 -1.60
C PHE A 516 -8.64 -22.51 -0.19
N LYS A 517 -8.62 -21.21 0.18
CA LYS A 517 -8.39 -20.77 1.57
C LYS A 517 -9.68 -20.54 2.38
N ALA A 518 -10.85 -20.68 1.73
CA ALA A 518 -12.18 -20.58 2.34
C ALA A 518 -12.73 -21.94 2.85
N THR A 519 -11.89 -22.98 2.88
CA THR A 519 -12.11 -24.23 3.65
C THR A 519 -11.08 -24.32 4.75
#